data_AF-A0A935EQH0-F1
#
_entry.id   AF-A0A935EQH0-F1
#
_cell.length_a   1.000
_cell.length_b   1.000
_cell.length_c   1.000
_cell.angle_alpha   90.00
_cell.angle_beta   90.00
_cell.angle_gamma   90.00
#
_symmetry.space_group_name_H-M   'P 1'
#
loop_
_entity.id
_entity.type
_entity.pdbx_description
1 polymer ?
#
loop_
_entity_poly.entity_id
_entity_poly.type
_entity_poly.pdbx_seq_one_letter_code
_entity_poly.pdbx_strand_id
1 'polypeptide(L)'
;MPRTPEAHQFAMTADQQYVCVTWFERDRQNVRLETPRGRVIFDLWDDDVTDAIESGCLTVPRVPNVARATDADWQPHALAFAQHTGRIRRPART
;
A
#
# COMPACT_ATOMS: atom_id res chain seq x y z
N MET A 1 26.96 -22.51 -25.20
CA MET A 1 25.70 -22.30 -24.46
C MET A 1 25.53 -20.81 -24.21
N PRO A 2 24.59 -20.10 -24.87
CA PRO A 2 24.31 -18.73 -24.49
C PRO A 2 23.51 -18.74 -23.18
N ARG A 3 24.01 -18.01 -22.17
CA ARG A 3 23.25 -17.71 -20.95
C ARG A 3 22.12 -16.76 -21.35
N THR A 4 20.90 -17.26 -21.38
CA THR A 4 19.71 -16.42 -21.47
C THR A 4 19.74 -15.46 -20.29
N PRO A 5 19.74 -14.12 -20.49
CA PRO A 5 19.44 -13.24 -19.38
C PRO A 5 17.99 -13.54 -19.00
N GLU A 6 17.77 -14.11 -17.82
CA GLU A 6 16.45 -14.13 -17.20
C GLU A 6 15.99 -12.68 -17.12
N ALA A 7 15.19 -12.29 -18.12
CA ALA A 7 14.30 -11.18 -18.01
C ALA A 7 13.46 -11.48 -16.78
N HIS A 8 13.85 -10.90 -15.65
CA HIS A 8 13.02 -10.77 -14.48
C HIS A 8 11.86 -9.88 -14.95
N GLN A 9 10.93 -10.50 -15.66
CA GLN A 9 9.65 -9.93 -15.95
C GLN A 9 9.11 -9.61 -14.57
N PHE A 10 9.11 -8.33 -14.22
CA PHE A 10 8.42 -7.81 -13.05
C PHE A 10 6.94 -8.10 -13.31
N ALA A 11 6.52 -9.33 -13.02
CA ALA A 11 5.14 -9.74 -13.12
C ALA A 11 4.37 -8.70 -12.31
N MET A 12 3.44 -8.01 -12.97
CA MET A 12 2.59 -7.05 -12.29
C MET A 12 1.94 -7.77 -11.13
N THR A 13 2.30 -7.36 -9.91
CA THR A 13 1.74 -7.94 -8.69
C THR A 13 0.26 -7.61 -8.71
N ALA A 14 -0.59 -8.64 -8.65
CA ALA A 14 -2.03 -8.43 -8.63
C ALA A 14 -2.39 -7.63 -7.37
N ASP A 15 -3.40 -6.76 -7.44
CA ASP A 15 -3.73 -5.86 -6.34
C ASP A 15 -3.96 -6.61 -5.01
N GLN A 16 -4.59 -7.78 -5.06
CA GLN A 16 -4.87 -8.62 -3.88
C GLN A 16 -3.62 -9.21 -3.21
N GLN A 17 -2.48 -9.20 -3.90
CA GLN A 17 -1.22 -9.76 -3.40
C GLN A 17 -0.43 -8.75 -2.56
N TYR A 18 -0.69 -7.44 -2.67
CA TYR A 18 0.00 -6.48 -1.83
C TYR A 18 -0.37 -6.69 -0.37
N VAL A 19 0.63 -6.64 0.50
CA VAL A 19 0.47 -6.78 1.94
C VAL A 19 0.44 -5.38 2.52
N CYS A 20 -0.66 -5.07 3.21
CA CYS A 20 -0.74 -3.85 4.01
C CYS A 20 -0.43 -4.21 5.45
N VAL A 21 0.32 -3.35 6.13
CA VAL A 21 0.59 -3.46 7.55
C VAL A 21 0.26 -2.11 8.16
N THR A 22 -0.57 -2.15 9.19
CA THR A 22 -1.02 -0.96 9.88
C THR A 22 -0.78 -1.07 11.38
N TRP A 23 -0.38 0.05 11.98
CA TRP A 23 -0.19 0.13 13.42
C TRP A 23 -0.74 1.46 13.92
N PHE A 24 -1.83 1.37 14.69
CA PHE A 24 -2.48 2.53 15.28
C PHE A 24 -2.47 2.39 16.81
N GLU A 25 -1.76 3.29 17.45
CA GLU A 25 -1.78 3.47 18.90
C GLU A 25 -2.29 4.88 19.23
N ARG A 26 -2.37 5.20 20.53
CA ARG A 26 -2.93 6.47 20.99
C ARG A 26 -2.27 7.70 20.37
N ASP A 27 -0.95 7.64 20.18
CA ASP A 27 -0.13 8.77 19.74
C ASP A 27 0.76 8.40 18.54
N ARG A 28 0.55 7.22 17.93
CA ARG A 28 1.35 6.71 16.83
C ARG A 28 0.48 6.11 15.74
N GLN A 29 0.86 6.39 14.50
CA GLN A 29 0.16 5.87 13.33
C GLN A 29 1.19 5.40 12.31
N ASN A 30 0.99 4.21 11.74
CA ASN A 30 1.78 3.73 10.63
C ASN A 30 0.87 3.03 9.62
N VAL A 31 1.08 3.36 8.36
CA VAL A 31 0.46 2.67 7.23
C VAL A 31 1.57 2.33 6.25
N ARG A 32 1.76 1.03 6.05
CA ARG A 32 2.78 0.48 5.17
C ARG A 32 2.14 -0.40 4.12
N LEU A 33 2.67 -0.32 2.90
CA LEU A 33 2.33 -1.23 1.81
C LEU A 33 3.59 -1.88 1.28
N GLU A 34 3.56 -3.20 1.11
CA GLU A 34 4.65 -3.97 0.57
C GLU A 34 4.17 -5.03 -0.43
N THR A 35 5.08 -5.48 -1.28
CA THR A 35 4.84 -6.63 -2.17
C THR A 35 4.89 -7.93 -1.36
N PRO A 36 4.31 -9.05 -1.85
CA PRO A 36 4.43 -10.37 -1.22
C PRO A 36 5.86 -10.82 -0.93
N ARG A 37 6.83 -10.27 -1.67
CA ARG A 37 8.24 -10.59 -1.55
C ARG A 37 8.98 -9.70 -0.54
N GLY A 38 8.26 -8.90 0.24
CA GLY A 38 8.80 -8.01 1.28
C GLY A 38 9.40 -6.71 0.77
N ARG A 39 9.20 -6.36 -0.51
CA ARG A 39 9.61 -5.04 -1.01
C ARG A 39 8.61 -3.98 -0.57
N VAL A 40 9.06 -3.01 0.23
CA VAL A 40 8.28 -1.85 0.65
C VAL A 40 7.99 -0.94 -0.54
N ILE A 41 6.72 -0.61 -0.73
CA ILE A 41 6.24 0.36 -1.73
C ILE A 41 6.22 1.75 -1.11
N PHE A 42 5.67 1.87 0.09
CA PHE A 42 5.74 3.06 0.93
C PHE A 42 5.57 2.66 2.40
N ASP A 43 5.99 3.57 3.27
CA ASP A 43 5.91 3.44 4.72
C ASP A 43 5.66 4.85 5.29
N LEU A 44 4.42 5.12 5.69
CA LEU A 44 4.01 6.42 6.25
C LEU A 44 3.95 6.32 7.76
N TRP A 45 4.40 7.37 8.46
CA TRP A 45 4.36 7.45 9.91
C TRP A 45 3.72 8.76 10.37
N ASP A 46 2.96 8.69 11.46
CA ASP A 46 2.49 9.82 12.27
C ASP A 46 1.94 10.99 11.43
N ASP A 47 2.72 12.08 11.30
CA ASP A 47 2.35 13.27 10.53
C ASP A 47 2.15 12.96 9.03
N ASP A 48 2.93 12.05 8.43
CA ASP A 48 2.77 11.66 7.03
C ASP A 48 1.45 10.91 6.80
N VAL A 49 1.00 10.12 7.77
CA VAL A 49 -0.32 9.46 7.71
C VAL A 49 -1.41 10.51 7.80
N THR A 50 -1.25 11.47 8.71
CA THR A 50 -2.22 12.55 8.94
C THR A 50 -2.33 13.45 7.71
N ASP A 51 -1.21 13.93 7.16
CA ASP A 51 -1.16 14.77 5.96
C ASP A 51 -1.73 14.04 4.73
N ALA A 52 -1.41 12.75 4.56
CA ALA A 52 -1.97 11.97 3.45
C ALA A 52 -3.49 11.83 3.55
N ILE A 53 -4.04 11.71 4.77
CA ILE A 53 -5.49 11.66 5.00
C ILE A 53 -6.14 13.03 4.78
N GLU A 54 -5.56 14.08 5.36
CA GLU A 54 -6.09 15.45 5.29
C GLU A 54 -6.04 16.02 3.87
N SER A 55 -4.99 15.71 3.11
CA SER A 55 -4.86 16.06 1.69
C SER A 55 -5.82 15.26 0.79
N GLY A 56 -6.47 14.22 1.32
CA GLY A 56 -7.37 13.34 0.58
C GLY A 56 -6.67 12.32 -0.32
N CYS A 57 -5.34 12.23 -0.24
CA CYS A 57 -4.56 11.26 -1.02
C CYS A 57 -4.74 9.83 -0.49
N LEU A 58 -4.80 9.67 0.84
CA LEU A 58 -5.07 8.43 1.55
C LEU A 58 -6.49 8.47 2.10
N THR A 59 -7.34 7.59 1.59
CA THR A 59 -8.69 7.44 2.14
C THR A 59 -8.66 6.52 3.36
N VAL A 60 -9.67 6.62 4.23
CA VAL A 60 -9.74 5.81 5.45
C VAL A 60 -10.84 4.73 5.36
N PRO A 61 -10.65 3.57 6.00
CA PRO A 61 -11.69 2.55 6.13
C PRO A 61 -12.97 3.08 6.76
N ARG A 62 -14.12 2.73 6.17
CA ARG A 62 -15.45 3.12 6.68
C ARG A 62 -15.92 2.17 7.78
N VAL A 63 -15.19 2.12 8.89
CA VAL A 63 -15.52 1.31 10.07
C VAL A 63 -15.82 2.20 11.27
N PRO A 64 -16.58 1.72 12.28
CA PRO A 64 -16.96 2.54 13.44
C PRO A 64 -15.78 3.10 14.24
N ASN A 65 -14.64 2.42 14.24
CA ASN A 65 -13.40 2.90 14.85
C ASN A 65 -12.23 2.61 13.93
N VAL A 66 -11.74 3.64 13.22
CA VAL A 66 -10.65 3.53 12.25
C VAL A 66 -9.34 3.03 12.85
N ALA A 67 -9.06 3.34 14.12
CA ALA A 67 -7.88 2.85 14.83
C ALA A 67 -7.95 1.34 15.14
N ARG A 68 -9.14 0.72 14.99
CA ARG A 68 -9.34 -0.73 15.08
C ARG A 68 -9.56 -1.39 13.73
N ALA A 69 -9.47 -0.63 12.63
CA ALA A 69 -9.51 -1.20 11.30
C ALA A 69 -8.34 -2.17 11.13
N THR A 70 -8.59 -3.29 10.48
CA THR A 70 -7.57 -4.31 10.22
C THR A 70 -6.71 -3.92 9.03
N ASP A 71 -5.56 -4.57 8.88
CA ASP A 71 -4.72 -4.45 7.69
C ASP A 71 -5.49 -4.70 6.39
N ALA A 72 -6.45 -5.63 6.41
CA ALA A 72 -7.29 -5.95 5.27
C ALA A 72 -8.25 -4.81 4.91
N ASP A 73 -8.74 -4.09 5.91
CA ASP A 73 -9.59 -2.91 5.71
C ASP A 73 -8.79 -1.76 5.08
N TRP A 74 -7.53 -1.59 5.51
CA TRP A 74 -6.61 -0.56 5.01
C TRP A 74 -5.99 -0.87 3.64
N GLN A 75 -5.82 -2.16 3.31
CA GLN A 75 -5.21 -2.61 2.06
C GLN A 75 -5.74 -1.89 0.80
N PRO A 76 -7.06 -1.81 0.53
CA PRO A 76 -7.57 -1.12 -0.66
C PRO A 76 -7.23 0.37 -0.69
N HIS A 77 -7.18 1.03 0.47
CA HIS A 77 -6.85 2.45 0.59
C HIS A 77 -5.36 2.71 0.36
N ALA A 78 -4.50 1.87 0.95
CA ALA A 78 -3.06 1.90 0.75
C ALA A 78 -2.70 1.64 -0.72
N LEU A 79 -3.35 0.67 -1.37
CA LEU A 79 -3.22 0.43 -2.81
C LEU A 79 -3.62 1.65 -3.65
N ALA A 80 -4.77 2.24 -3.36
CA ALA A 80 -5.23 3.42 -4.08
C ALA A 80 -4.25 4.59 -3.94
N PHE A 81 -3.69 4.81 -2.74
CA PHE A 81 -2.66 5.81 -2.48
C PHE A 81 -1.37 5.52 -3.28
N ALA A 82 -0.89 4.28 -3.28
CA ALA A 82 0.29 3.89 -4.04
C ALA A 82 0.08 4.06 -5.56
N GLN A 83 -1.13 3.80 -6.06
CA GLN A 83 -1.49 4.05 -7.47
C GLN A 83 -1.56 5.54 -7.77
N HIS A 84 -2.17 6.34 -6.89
CA HIS A 84 -2.32 7.79 -7.05
C HIS A 84 -0.96 8.49 -7.08
N THR A 85 -0.04 8.07 -6.20
CA THR A 85 1.31 8.61 -6.11
C THR A 85 2.29 8.02 -7.15
N GLY A 86 1.82 7.17 -8.06
CA GLY A 86 2.62 6.57 -9.14
C GLY A 86 3.65 5.53 -8.68
N ARG A 87 3.59 5.09 -7.41
CA ARG A 87 4.50 4.08 -6.83
C ARG A 87 4.22 2.67 -7.33
N ILE A 88 2.98 2.39 -7.75
CA ILE A 88 2.60 1.18 -8.46
C ILE A 88 1.82 1.54 -9.73
N ARG A 89 2.07 0.81 -10.81
CA ARG A 89 1.31 0.99 -12.05
C ARG A 89 -0.05 0.33 -11.90
N ARG A 90 -1.11 1.06 -12.22
CA ARG A 90 -2.45 0.45 -12.39
C ARG A 90 -2.38 -0.60 -13.51
N PRO A 91 -2.90 -1.82 -13.32
CA PRO A 91 -3.07 -2.74 -14.43
C PRO A 91 -3.99 -2.07 -15.46
N ALA A 92 -3.61 -2.12 -16.74
CA ALA A 92 -4.47 -1.70 -17.82
C ALA A 92 -5.72 -2.59 -17.79
N ARG A 93 -6.89 -2.01 -17.49
CA ARG A 93 -8.18 -2.70 -17.69
C ARG A 93 -8.21 -3.15 -19.16
N THR A 94 -8.15 -4.45 -19.39
CA THR A 94 -8.38 -5.08 -20.70
C THR A 94 -9.85 -5.44 -20.79
#